data_AF-A0A7C6E7F9-F1
#
_entry.id   AF-A0A7C6E7F9-F1
#
_cell.length_a   1.000
_cell.length_b   1.000
_cell.length_c   1.000
_cell.angle_alpha   90.00
_cell.angle_beta   90.00
_cell.angle_gamma   90.00
#
_symmetry.space_group_name_H-M   'P 1'
#
loop_
_entity.id
_entity.type
_entity.pdbx_description
1 polymer ?
#
loop_
_entity_poly.entity_id
_entity_poly.type
_entity_poly.pdbx_seq_one_letter_code
_entity_poly.pdbx_strand_id
1 'polypeptide(L)'
;MREGSFGKPMRGNASSQPLGALCRRASPWLAGSAVFCVALLLAASLQTTERSQLQRHIQLAALRACDDATVGARAWLRALAHAGWRWEPDGRLQAQRWRSEAEWLLRELPGLVALAVLDADRRLRWVFPAGNTLLSEASLGSLDNVAKLLERARTEGRLVLSQPVRHPANGWAGFAFVPSYSAGRLAGYLVAAFNYQLMLEPALARGAAAGFVISITDEGQPVYSSAADSLASDA
;
A
#
# COMPACT_ATOMS: atom_id res chain seq x y z
N MET A 1 98.00 49.35 50.31
CA MET A 1 99.29 49.20 49.60
C MET A 1 99.45 47.73 49.25
N ARG A 2 99.83 47.42 47.99
CA ARG A 2 99.80 46.12 47.25
C ARG A 2 98.41 45.68 46.79
N GLU A 3 97.99 45.91 45.53
CA GLU A 3 98.42 45.37 44.22
C GLU A 3 98.25 43.85 44.04
N GLY A 4 97.46 43.48 43.02
CA GLY A 4 97.84 42.42 42.09
C GLY A 4 96.80 41.34 41.79
N SER A 5 96.23 41.39 40.58
CA SER A 5 96.26 40.29 39.59
C SER A 5 94.93 39.83 38.97
N PHE A 6 94.72 40.30 37.73
CA PHE A 6 94.31 39.58 36.51
C PHE A 6 93.53 38.25 36.58
N GLY A 7 92.42 38.21 35.83
CA GLY A 7 91.77 36.97 35.37
C GLY A 7 90.50 37.20 34.55
N LYS A 8 90.63 37.36 33.22
CA LYS A 8 89.55 37.43 32.22
C LYS A 8 89.12 35.98 31.83
N PRO A 9 88.18 35.80 30.88
CA PRO A 9 86.72 35.69 30.97
C PRO A 9 86.22 34.22 30.87
N MET A 10 84.97 33.93 31.22
CA MET A 10 84.29 32.72 30.73
C MET A 10 82.80 32.95 30.45
N ARG A 11 82.44 32.74 29.18
CA ARG A 11 81.10 32.55 28.64
C ARG A 11 80.47 31.29 29.26
N GLY A 12 79.19 31.35 29.63
CA GLY A 12 78.32 30.20 29.86
C GLY A 12 76.94 30.51 29.28
N ASN A 13 76.76 30.33 27.97
CA ASN A 13 76.12 29.16 27.36
C ASN A 13 74.58 29.20 27.49
N ALA A 14 73.94 29.93 26.58
CA ALA A 14 72.52 29.83 26.32
C ALA A 14 72.24 28.45 25.69
N SER A 15 71.70 27.53 26.48
CA SER A 15 71.21 26.24 26.02
C SER A 15 69.84 26.41 25.34
N SER A 16 69.83 26.95 24.11
CA SER A 16 68.70 26.75 23.19
C SER A 16 68.79 25.34 22.60
N GLN A 17 68.27 24.33 23.30
CA GLN A 17 68.06 23.01 22.72
C GLN A 17 66.91 23.06 21.68
N PRO A 18 67.01 22.30 20.59
CA PRO A 18 66.23 22.52 19.38
C PRO A 18 64.82 21.92 19.50
N LEU A 19 63.80 22.77 19.54
CA LEU A 19 62.40 22.37 19.37
C LEU A 19 62.09 21.75 17.97
N GLY A 20 63.06 21.70 17.06
CA GLY A 20 62.90 21.21 15.69
C GLY A 20 62.99 19.68 15.49
N ALA A 21 63.48 18.91 16.47
CA ALA A 21 63.77 17.48 16.25
C ALA A 21 62.57 16.54 16.45
N LEU A 22 61.57 16.93 17.25
CA LEU A 22 60.38 16.11 17.51
C LEU A 22 59.36 16.14 16.35
N CYS A 23 59.32 17.22 15.56
CA CYS A 23 58.41 17.32 14.42
C CYS A 23 58.76 16.38 13.26
N ARG A 24 60.04 15.97 13.10
CA ARG A 24 60.46 15.16 11.95
C ARG A 24 60.19 13.65 12.12
N ARG A 25 60.06 13.16 13.37
CA ARG A 25 59.80 11.74 13.67
C ARG A 25 58.30 11.41 13.82
N ALA A 26 57.46 12.43 14.03
CA ALA A 26 56.00 12.31 14.10
C ALA A 26 55.30 12.35 12.72
N SER A 27 56.03 12.71 11.65
CA SER A 27 55.51 12.85 10.28
C SER A 27 54.71 11.64 9.74
N PRO A 28 55.10 10.37 9.95
CA PRO A 28 54.34 9.24 9.38
C PRO A 28 53.03 8.94 10.15
N TRP A 29 52.99 9.22 11.45
CA TRP A 29 51.80 8.99 12.28
C TRP A 29 50.67 9.97 11.94
N LEU A 30 51.03 11.23 11.64
CA LEU A 30 50.07 12.25 11.19
C LEU A 30 49.50 11.93 9.80
N ALA A 31 50.33 11.42 8.89
CA ALA A 31 49.87 10.99 7.57
C ALA A 31 48.90 9.80 7.69
N GLY A 32 49.22 8.82 8.53
CA GLY A 32 48.35 7.67 8.78
C GLY A 32 47.01 8.04 9.43
N SER A 33 47.02 8.92 10.44
CA SER A 33 45.79 9.37 11.09
C SER A 33 44.90 10.18 10.14
N ALA A 34 45.49 11.03 9.30
CA ALA A 34 44.73 11.80 8.31
C ALA A 34 44.02 10.89 7.30
N VAL A 35 44.72 9.88 6.75
CA VAL A 35 44.11 8.91 5.82
C VAL A 35 43.00 8.12 6.51
N PHE A 36 43.22 7.67 7.76
CA PHE A 36 42.21 6.95 8.52
C PHE A 36 40.97 7.82 8.82
N CYS A 37 41.16 9.07 9.20
CA CYS A 37 40.06 10.03 9.42
C CYS A 37 39.26 10.27 8.13
N VAL A 38 39.92 10.44 6.98
CA VAL A 38 39.24 10.61 5.68
C VAL A 38 38.44 9.35 5.32
N ALA A 39 39.00 8.15 5.54
CA ALA A 39 38.29 6.90 5.30
C ALA A 39 37.04 6.76 6.18
N LEU A 40 37.11 7.15 7.46
CA LEU A 40 35.95 7.14 8.35
C LEU A 40 34.88 8.17 7.94
N LEU A 41 35.28 9.37 7.51
CA LEU A 41 34.34 10.39 7.02
C LEU A 41 33.62 9.94 5.75
N LEU A 42 34.35 9.33 4.82
CA LEU A 42 33.78 8.74 3.60
C LEU A 42 32.79 7.62 3.95
N ALA A 43 33.15 6.71 4.87
CA ALA A 43 32.26 5.64 5.31
C ALA A 43 30.97 6.18 5.96
N ALA A 44 31.07 7.19 6.83
CA ALA A 44 29.92 7.83 7.45
C ALA A 44 29.04 8.57 6.41
N SER A 45 29.67 9.25 5.44
CA SER A 45 28.97 9.94 4.34
C SER A 45 28.27 8.95 3.41
N LEU A 46 28.88 7.80 3.13
CA LEU A 46 28.29 6.76 2.30
C LEU A 46 27.08 6.15 3.00
N GLN A 47 27.23 5.79 4.28
CA GLN A 47 26.16 5.17 5.07
C GLN A 47 24.92 6.08 5.25
N THR A 48 25.13 7.39 5.36
CA THR A 48 24.02 8.36 5.40
C THR A 48 23.34 8.51 4.04
N THR A 49 24.12 8.49 2.95
CA THR A 49 23.59 8.57 1.58
C THR A 49 22.77 7.33 1.24
N GLU A 50 23.26 6.13 1.54
CA GLU A 50 22.55 4.86 1.30
C GLU A 50 21.19 4.82 2.00
N ARG A 51 21.12 5.23 3.27
CA ARG A 51 19.85 5.30 4.01
C ARG A 51 18.86 6.25 3.34
N SER A 52 19.31 7.42 2.90
CA SER A 52 18.46 8.40 2.22
C SER A 52 17.97 7.89 0.86
N GLN A 53 18.80 7.12 0.14
CA GLN A 53 18.43 6.52 -1.14
C GLN A 53 17.41 5.40 -0.92
N LEU A 54 17.66 4.52 0.06
CA LEU A 54 16.73 3.44 0.42
C LEU A 54 15.35 3.98 0.83
N GLN A 55 15.31 5.01 1.67
CA GLN A 55 14.07 5.66 2.07
C GLN A 55 13.33 6.27 0.87
N ARG A 56 14.05 6.95 -0.04
CA ARG A 56 13.46 7.49 -1.26
C ARG A 56 12.91 6.38 -2.17
N HIS A 57 13.62 5.27 -2.31
CA HIS A 57 13.15 4.12 -3.07
C HIS A 57 11.88 3.51 -2.47
N ILE A 58 11.82 3.34 -1.14
CA ILE A 58 10.61 2.85 -0.44
C ILE A 58 9.44 3.82 -0.64
N GLN A 59 9.68 5.13 -0.47
CA GLN A 59 8.62 6.13 -0.64
C GLN A 59 8.08 6.15 -2.07
N LEU A 60 8.95 6.11 -3.07
CA LEU A 60 8.53 6.08 -4.48
C LEU A 60 7.79 4.77 -4.81
N ALA A 61 8.23 3.64 -4.27
CA ALA A 61 7.53 2.37 -4.44
C ALA A 61 6.14 2.39 -3.79
N ALA A 62 6.02 2.93 -2.57
CA ALA A 62 4.75 3.05 -1.86
C ALA A 62 3.78 4.00 -2.59
N LEU A 63 4.27 5.14 -3.09
CA LEU A 63 3.45 6.07 -3.89
C LEU A 63 2.94 5.41 -5.17
N ARG A 64 3.82 4.71 -5.90
CA ARG A 64 3.41 3.98 -7.12
C ARG A 64 2.41 2.88 -6.82
N ALA A 65 2.62 2.08 -5.76
CA ALA A 65 1.67 1.06 -5.36
C ALA A 65 0.30 1.64 -4.98
N CYS A 66 0.28 2.80 -4.31
CA CYS A 66 -0.95 3.52 -3.99
C CYS A 66 -1.67 3.99 -5.27
N ASP A 67 -0.93 4.56 -6.22
CA ASP A 67 -1.47 4.99 -7.51
C ASP A 67 -2.03 3.80 -8.30
N ASP A 68 -1.27 2.70 -8.42
CA ASP A 68 -1.68 1.50 -9.14
C ASP A 68 -2.93 0.86 -8.52
N ALA A 69 -2.97 0.71 -7.19
CA ALA A 69 -4.15 0.22 -6.47
C ALA A 69 -5.36 1.13 -6.67
N THR A 70 -5.15 2.45 -6.62
CA THR A 70 -6.23 3.44 -6.81
C THR A 70 -6.77 3.41 -8.23
N VAL A 71 -5.91 3.32 -9.24
CA VAL A 71 -6.30 3.22 -10.65
C VAL A 71 -7.07 1.92 -10.89
N GLY A 72 -6.57 0.80 -10.38
CA GLY A 72 -7.23 -0.51 -10.46
C GLY A 72 -8.61 -0.50 -9.81
N ALA A 73 -8.70 -0.03 -8.56
CA ALA A 73 -9.98 0.06 -7.84
C ALA A 73 -10.98 0.98 -8.56
N ARG A 74 -10.56 2.13 -9.08
CA ARG A 74 -11.45 3.03 -9.86
C ARG A 74 -11.91 2.39 -11.16
N ALA A 75 -11.07 1.62 -11.85
CA ALA A 75 -11.49 0.89 -13.04
C ALA A 75 -12.54 -0.16 -12.69
N TRP A 76 -12.31 -0.93 -11.63
CA TRP A 76 -13.23 -1.95 -11.12
C TRP A 76 -14.60 -1.35 -10.73
N LEU A 77 -14.60 -0.27 -9.93
CA LEU A 77 -15.82 0.40 -9.49
C LEU A 77 -16.61 1.02 -10.65
N ARG A 78 -15.93 1.58 -11.65
CA ARG A 78 -16.58 2.12 -12.86
C ARG A 78 -17.25 1.02 -13.68
N ALA A 79 -16.57 -0.10 -13.87
CA ALA A 79 -17.13 -1.25 -14.58
C ALA A 79 -18.38 -1.78 -13.87
N LEU A 80 -18.33 -1.88 -12.54
CA LEU A 80 -19.49 -2.32 -11.76
C LEU A 80 -20.65 -1.31 -11.77
N ALA A 81 -20.35 -0.01 -11.64
CA ALA A 81 -21.37 1.04 -11.74
C ALA A 81 -22.05 1.02 -13.11
N HIS A 82 -21.26 0.85 -14.18
CA HIS A 82 -21.79 0.73 -15.54
C HIS A 82 -22.68 -0.51 -15.72
N ALA A 83 -22.29 -1.65 -15.14
CA ALA A 83 -23.13 -2.85 -15.12
C ALA A 83 -24.46 -2.61 -14.40
N GLY A 84 -24.45 -1.94 -13.24
CA GLY A 84 -25.67 -1.60 -12.51
C GLY A 84 -26.61 -0.68 -13.27
N TRP A 85 -26.08 0.26 -14.06
CA TRP A 85 -26.88 1.19 -14.88
C TRP A 85 -27.59 0.51 -16.05
N ARG A 86 -26.96 -0.49 -16.67
CA ARG A 86 -27.56 -1.25 -17.77
C ARG A 86 -28.64 -2.22 -17.29
N TRP A 87 -28.65 -2.51 -16.00
CA TRP A 87 -29.51 -3.53 -15.44
C TRP A 87 -30.89 -2.97 -15.06
N GLU A 88 -31.95 -3.59 -15.60
CA GLU A 88 -33.35 -3.18 -15.39
C GLU A 88 -34.12 -4.27 -14.59
N PRO A 89 -34.46 -4.02 -13.30
CA PRO A 89 -35.18 -4.95 -12.44
C PRO A 89 -36.59 -5.32 -12.88
N ASP A 90 -37.25 -4.48 -13.66
CA ASP A 90 -38.67 -4.59 -14.02
C ASP A 90 -38.96 -5.70 -15.05
N GLY A 91 -38.10 -6.73 -15.11
CA GLY A 91 -38.39 -7.99 -15.80
C GLY A 91 -38.15 -7.98 -17.32
N ARG A 92 -37.65 -6.88 -17.89
CA ARG A 92 -37.25 -6.84 -19.32
C ARG A 92 -35.99 -7.68 -19.59
N LEU A 93 -35.11 -7.81 -18.60
CA LEU A 93 -34.01 -8.76 -18.66
C LEU A 93 -34.50 -10.16 -18.25
N GLN A 94 -34.57 -11.06 -19.22
CA GLN A 94 -34.77 -12.49 -18.97
C GLN A 94 -33.66 -13.02 -18.04
N ALA A 95 -34.00 -13.87 -17.07
CA ALA A 95 -33.04 -14.45 -16.11
C ALA A 95 -31.79 -15.06 -16.78
N GLN A 96 -31.94 -15.59 -18.00
CA GLN A 96 -30.84 -16.13 -18.80
C GLN A 96 -29.84 -15.04 -19.24
N ARG A 97 -30.32 -13.86 -19.66
CA ARG A 97 -29.44 -12.74 -20.03
C ARG A 97 -28.67 -12.22 -18.83
N TRP A 98 -29.37 -12.06 -17.70
CA TRP A 98 -28.74 -11.65 -16.45
C TRP A 98 -27.66 -12.65 -16.03
N ARG A 99 -27.93 -13.95 -16.11
CA ARG A 99 -26.93 -14.99 -15.80
C ARG A 99 -25.71 -14.88 -16.71
N SER A 100 -25.90 -14.71 -18.02
CA SER A 100 -24.77 -14.56 -18.95
C SER A 100 -23.93 -13.31 -18.68
N GLU A 101 -24.58 -12.20 -18.31
CA GLU A 101 -23.88 -10.96 -17.98
C GLU A 101 -23.14 -11.08 -16.63
N ALA A 102 -23.77 -11.68 -15.62
CA ALA A 102 -23.14 -11.94 -14.34
C ALA A 102 -21.93 -12.86 -14.50
N GLU A 103 -22.03 -13.92 -15.30
CA GLU A 103 -20.93 -14.83 -15.60
C GLU A 103 -19.79 -14.15 -16.37
N TRP A 104 -20.11 -13.24 -17.28
CA TRP A 104 -19.09 -12.41 -17.94
C TRP A 104 -18.39 -11.48 -16.94
N LEU A 105 -19.16 -10.76 -16.09
CA LEU A 105 -18.60 -9.87 -15.08
C LEU A 105 -17.69 -10.60 -14.09
N LEU A 106 -18.10 -11.77 -13.59
CA LEU A 106 -17.27 -12.57 -12.66
C LEU A 106 -15.95 -13.04 -13.29
N ARG A 107 -15.91 -13.22 -14.61
CA ARG A 107 -14.68 -13.57 -15.34
C ARG A 107 -13.79 -12.37 -15.61
N GLU A 108 -14.38 -11.22 -15.93
CA GLU A 108 -13.65 -10.02 -16.35
C GLU A 108 -13.25 -9.11 -15.20
N LEU A 109 -13.92 -9.20 -14.04
CA LEU A 109 -13.64 -8.37 -12.86
C LEU A 109 -12.95 -9.21 -11.79
N PRO A 110 -11.61 -9.08 -11.64
CA PRO A 110 -10.87 -9.78 -10.60
C PRO A 110 -11.44 -9.50 -9.21
N GLY A 111 -11.48 -10.55 -8.40
CA GLY A 111 -12.00 -10.51 -7.04
C GLY A 111 -13.51 -10.36 -6.91
N LEU A 112 -14.27 -10.26 -8.01
CA LEU A 112 -15.72 -10.35 -7.95
C LEU A 112 -16.14 -11.81 -7.67
N VAL A 113 -16.80 -12.04 -6.54
CA VAL A 113 -17.15 -13.39 -6.07
C VAL A 113 -18.60 -13.73 -6.39
N ALA A 114 -19.49 -12.74 -6.30
CA ALA A 114 -20.90 -12.91 -6.60
C ALA A 114 -21.57 -11.59 -6.95
N LEU A 115 -22.68 -11.70 -7.68
CA LEU A 115 -23.60 -10.62 -7.98
C LEU A 115 -25.01 -11.02 -7.54
N ALA A 116 -25.71 -10.05 -6.98
CA ALA A 116 -27.09 -10.17 -6.58
C ALA A 116 -27.87 -8.97 -7.04
N VAL A 117 -29.16 -9.18 -7.18
CA VAL A 117 -30.12 -8.18 -7.55
C VAL A 117 -31.15 -8.06 -6.44
N LEU A 118 -31.39 -6.83 -6.03
CA LEU A 118 -32.52 -6.46 -5.19
C LEU A 118 -33.52 -5.65 -6.02
N ASP A 119 -34.82 -5.84 -5.80
CA ASP A 119 -35.83 -4.93 -6.31
C ASP A 119 -35.89 -3.63 -5.49
N ALA A 120 -36.77 -2.69 -5.89
CA ALA A 120 -36.96 -1.42 -5.17
C ALA A 120 -37.40 -1.62 -3.71
N ASP A 121 -38.10 -2.71 -3.41
CA ASP A 121 -38.53 -3.13 -2.07
C ASP A 121 -37.43 -3.88 -1.30
N ARG A 122 -36.20 -3.91 -1.85
CA ARG A 122 -35.00 -4.53 -1.28
C ARG A 122 -35.08 -6.05 -1.16
N ARG A 123 -35.98 -6.70 -1.92
CA ARG A 123 -36.09 -8.16 -1.96
C ARG A 123 -35.12 -8.74 -2.97
N LEU A 124 -34.49 -9.84 -2.58
CA LEU A 124 -33.54 -10.57 -3.41
C LEU A 124 -34.29 -11.24 -4.57
N ARG A 125 -33.97 -10.87 -5.82
CA ARG A 125 -34.60 -11.47 -7.02
C ARG A 125 -33.69 -12.52 -7.65
N TRP A 126 -32.41 -12.21 -7.78
CA TRP A 126 -31.44 -13.09 -8.45
C TRP A 126 -30.09 -13.04 -7.75
N VAL A 127 -29.38 -14.19 -7.70
CA VAL A 127 -28.02 -14.34 -7.15
C VAL A 127 -27.19 -15.27 -8.02
N PHE A 128 -25.98 -14.83 -8.37
CA PHE A 128 -25.06 -15.55 -9.22
C PHE A 128 -23.64 -15.52 -8.62
N PRO A 129 -22.95 -16.66 -8.49
CA PRO A 129 -23.48 -18.02 -8.73
C PRO A 129 -24.58 -18.37 -7.72
N ALA A 130 -25.52 -19.23 -8.14
CA ALA A 130 -26.57 -19.70 -7.24
C ALA A 130 -25.95 -20.44 -6.03
N GLY A 131 -26.50 -20.23 -4.84
CA GLY A 131 -25.98 -20.82 -3.60
C GLY A 131 -24.76 -20.11 -3.01
N ASN A 132 -24.35 -18.95 -3.54
CA ASN A 132 -23.29 -18.17 -2.92
C ASN A 132 -23.71 -17.69 -1.53
N THR A 133 -22.93 -18.03 -0.51
CA THR A 133 -23.26 -17.72 0.88
C THR A 133 -23.16 -16.23 1.19
N LEU A 134 -22.24 -15.49 0.57
CA LEU A 134 -22.00 -14.06 0.84
C LEU A 134 -23.21 -13.18 0.49
N LEU A 135 -23.97 -13.56 -0.54
CA LEU A 135 -25.14 -12.80 -1.01
C LEU A 135 -26.46 -13.50 -0.72
N SER A 136 -26.48 -14.35 0.31
CA SER A 136 -27.74 -14.89 0.84
C SER A 136 -28.53 -13.80 1.59
N GLU A 137 -29.86 -13.95 1.68
CA GLU A 137 -30.69 -13.03 2.47
C GLU A 137 -30.24 -12.96 3.93
N ALA A 138 -29.82 -14.10 4.51
CA ALA A 138 -29.27 -14.16 5.86
C ALA A 138 -27.97 -13.34 5.98
N SER A 139 -27.07 -13.44 5.01
CA SER A 139 -25.82 -12.66 5.01
C SER A 139 -26.07 -11.17 4.81
N LEU A 140 -26.91 -10.78 3.86
CA LEU A 140 -27.31 -9.38 3.69
C LEU A 140 -28.05 -8.83 4.91
N GLY A 141 -28.83 -9.66 5.61
CA GLY A 141 -29.50 -9.30 6.86
C GLY A 141 -28.54 -9.18 8.05
N SER A 142 -27.46 -9.95 8.07
CA SER A 142 -26.42 -9.93 9.12
C SER A 142 -25.44 -8.76 9.01
N LEU A 143 -25.37 -8.12 7.84
CA LEU A 143 -24.55 -6.94 7.64
C LEU A 143 -25.18 -5.76 8.38
N ASP A 144 -24.51 -5.33 9.44
CA ASP A 144 -24.87 -4.12 10.16
C ASP A 144 -24.99 -2.95 9.17
N ASN A 145 -26.18 -2.35 9.13
CA ASN A 145 -26.49 -1.18 8.32
C ASN A 145 -26.73 -1.38 6.81
N VAL A 146 -27.03 -2.57 6.27
CA VAL A 146 -27.39 -2.70 4.82
C VAL A 146 -28.52 -1.77 4.41
N ALA A 147 -29.57 -1.64 5.22
CA ALA A 147 -30.65 -0.70 4.94
C ALA A 147 -30.13 0.74 4.80
N LYS A 148 -29.15 1.16 5.62
CA LYS A 148 -28.55 2.50 5.52
C LYS A 148 -27.64 2.61 4.30
N LEU A 149 -26.89 1.57 3.94
CA LEU A 149 -26.05 1.56 2.74
C LEU A 149 -26.89 1.65 1.46
N LEU A 150 -28.01 0.91 1.39
CA LEU A 150 -28.96 0.99 0.29
C LEU A 150 -29.61 2.38 0.21
N GLU A 151 -30.06 2.94 1.34
CA GLU A 151 -30.61 4.29 1.37
C GLU A 151 -29.59 5.36 0.99
N ARG A 152 -28.32 5.20 1.40
CA ARG A 152 -27.23 6.07 1.00
C ARG A 152 -26.97 5.98 -0.50
N ALA A 153 -26.90 4.77 -1.04
CA ALA A 153 -26.75 4.54 -2.48
C ALA A 153 -27.89 5.21 -3.27
N ARG A 154 -29.14 5.03 -2.81
CA ARG A 154 -30.32 5.68 -3.41
C ARG A 154 -30.27 7.21 -3.33
N THR A 155 -29.85 7.77 -2.19
CA THR A 155 -29.83 9.22 -1.96
C THR A 155 -28.70 9.89 -2.74
N GLU A 156 -27.53 9.26 -2.80
CA GLU A 156 -26.38 9.78 -3.52
C GLU A 156 -26.43 9.46 -5.03
N GLY A 157 -27.30 8.56 -5.47
CA GLY A 157 -27.44 8.15 -6.86
C GLY A 157 -26.19 7.49 -7.45
N ARG A 158 -25.32 6.95 -6.58
CA ARG A 158 -24.02 6.38 -6.95
C ARG A 158 -23.70 5.12 -6.15
N LEU A 159 -22.69 4.39 -6.61
CA LEU A 159 -22.18 3.20 -5.93
C LEU A 159 -21.69 3.55 -4.51
N VAL A 160 -22.09 2.74 -3.54
CA VAL A 160 -21.63 2.80 -2.14
C VAL A 160 -20.97 1.49 -1.75
N LEU A 161 -19.86 1.55 -1.02
CA LEU A 161 -19.16 0.38 -0.49
C LEU A 161 -19.52 0.15 0.98
N SER A 162 -19.58 -1.11 1.39
CA SER A 162 -19.61 -1.49 2.81
C SER A 162 -18.23 -1.33 3.44
N GLN A 163 -18.20 -1.34 4.77
CA GLN A 163 -16.98 -1.68 5.48
C GLN A 163 -16.55 -3.12 5.15
N PRO A 164 -15.24 -3.44 5.22
CA PRO A 164 -14.73 -4.79 5.06
C PRO A 164 -15.30 -5.73 6.12
N VAL A 165 -15.68 -6.91 5.68
CA VAL A 165 -16.20 -7.98 6.55
C VAL A 165 -15.33 -9.19 6.39
N ARG A 166 -14.93 -9.78 7.52
CA ARG A 166 -14.15 -11.03 7.51
C ARG A 166 -15.07 -12.21 7.30
N HIS A 167 -14.85 -12.96 6.22
CA HIS A 167 -15.57 -14.18 5.90
C HIS A 167 -14.66 -15.40 6.08
N PRO A 168 -15.09 -16.46 6.80
CA PRO A 168 -14.24 -17.63 7.09
C PRO A 168 -13.65 -18.30 5.84
N ALA A 169 -14.43 -18.41 4.76
CA ALA A 169 -13.99 -19.07 3.53
C ALA A 169 -13.34 -18.13 2.50
N ASN A 170 -13.58 -16.81 2.61
CA ASN A 170 -13.24 -15.84 1.56
C ASN A 170 -12.37 -14.69 2.06
N GLY A 171 -11.71 -14.83 3.22
CA GLY A 171 -10.86 -13.78 3.79
C GLY A 171 -11.62 -12.46 3.99
N TRP A 172 -11.00 -11.34 3.67
CA TRP A 172 -11.65 -10.03 3.71
C TRP A 172 -12.52 -9.81 2.46
N ALA A 173 -13.81 -9.64 2.69
CA ALA A 173 -14.80 -9.38 1.68
C ALA A 173 -15.37 -7.96 1.82
N GLY A 174 -15.82 -7.39 0.71
CA GLY A 174 -16.57 -6.14 0.67
C GLY A 174 -17.83 -6.30 -0.16
N PHE A 175 -18.76 -5.38 0.05
CA PHE A 175 -20.01 -5.31 -0.69
C PHE A 175 -20.14 -3.96 -1.37
N ALA A 176 -20.45 -3.96 -2.67
CA ALA A 176 -20.74 -2.76 -3.42
C ALA A 176 -22.23 -2.72 -3.77
N PHE A 177 -22.87 -1.61 -3.47
CA PHE A 177 -24.30 -1.36 -3.69
C PHE A 177 -24.45 -0.31 -4.79
N VAL A 178 -24.98 -0.71 -5.94
CA VAL A 178 -25.21 0.18 -7.08
C VAL A 178 -26.71 0.38 -7.25
N PRO A 179 -27.23 1.61 -7.11
CA PRO A 179 -28.63 1.88 -7.36
C PRO A 179 -28.89 1.83 -8.87
N SER A 180 -29.99 1.21 -9.27
CA SER A 180 -30.48 1.22 -10.66
C SER A 180 -31.78 2.01 -10.74
N TYR A 181 -31.91 2.82 -11.78
CA TYR A 181 -33.09 3.65 -12.03
C TYR A 181 -33.67 3.35 -13.40
N SER A 182 -35.00 3.17 -13.47
CA SER A 182 -35.75 3.10 -14.72
C SER A 182 -36.75 4.26 -14.76
N ALA A 183 -36.78 4.99 -15.88
CA ALA A 183 -37.62 6.17 -16.06
C ALA A 183 -37.56 7.19 -14.90
N GLY A 184 -36.38 7.38 -14.29
CA GLY A 184 -36.17 8.31 -13.18
C GLY A 184 -36.66 7.82 -11.80
N ARG A 185 -37.15 6.58 -11.70
CA ARG A 185 -37.53 5.94 -10.43
C ARG A 185 -36.53 4.87 -10.06
N LEU A 186 -36.29 4.71 -8.75
CA LEU A 186 -35.50 3.58 -8.26
C LEU A 186 -36.18 2.30 -8.71
N ALA A 187 -35.48 1.51 -9.49
CA ALA A 187 -35.95 0.23 -9.97
C ALA A 187 -35.42 -0.90 -9.05
N GLY A 188 -34.21 -0.73 -8.50
CA GLY A 188 -33.63 -1.70 -7.57
C GLY A 188 -32.14 -1.45 -7.33
N TYR A 189 -31.44 -2.50 -6.90
CA TYR A 189 -30.02 -2.43 -6.58
C TYR A 189 -29.28 -3.63 -7.17
N LEU A 190 -28.13 -3.37 -7.78
CA LEU A 190 -27.12 -4.39 -8.03
C LEU A 190 -26.20 -4.44 -6.81
N VAL A 191 -26.04 -5.62 -6.23
CA VAL A 191 -25.15 -5.87 -5.10
C VAL A 191 -24.03 -6.78 -5.55
N ALA A 192 -22.79 -6.37 -5.36
CA ALA A 192 -21.62 -7.17 -5.68
C ALA A 192 -20.86 -7.53 -4.42
N ALA A 193 -20.58 -8.81 -4.24
CA ALA A 193 -19.64 -9.28 -3.22
C ALA A 193 -18.27 -9.49 -3.87
N PHE A 194 -17.23 -8.92 -3.28
CA PHE A 194 -15.87 -9.01 -3.78
C PHE A 194 -14.88 -9.33 -2.66
N ASN A 195 -13.74 -9.90 -3.03
CA ASN A 195 -12.62 -10.20 -2.14
C ASN A 195 -11.49 -9.17 -2.39
N TYR A 196 -11.02 -8.51 -1.33
CA TYR A 196 -10.00 -7.46 -1.43
C TYR A 196 -8.67 -7.98 -1.98
N GLN A 197 -8.22 -9.17 -1.55
CA GLN A 197 -6.99 -9.79 -2.02
C GLN A 197 -7.02 -9.94 -3.54
N LEU A 198 -8.01 -10.68 -4.05
CA LEU A 198 -8.14 -11.01 -5.47
C LEU A 198 -8.46 -9.78 -6.34
N MET A 199 -9.10 -8.76 -5.78
CA MET A 199 -9.38 -7.50 -6.50
C MET A 199 -8.11 -6.67 -6.70
N LEU A 200 -7.26 -6.59 -5.67
CA LEU A 200 -6.07 -5.72 -5.67
C LEU A 200 -4.84 -6.41 -6.25
N GLU A 201 -4.75 -7.74 -6.16
CA GLU A 201 -3.62 -8.53 -6.65
C GLU A 201 -3.21 -8.15 -8.09
N PRO A 202 -4.12 -8.06 -9.08
CA PRO A 202 -3.71 -7.81 -10.46
C PRO A 202 -3.19 -6.38 -10.68
N ALA A 203 -3.55 -5.43 -9.82
CA ALA A 203 -3.05 -4.05 -9.87
C ALA A 203 -1.67 -3.94 -9.20
N LEU A 204 -1.44 -4.69 -8.12
CA LEU A 204 -0.22 -4.61 -7.32
C LEU A 204 0.88 -5.57 -7.82
N ALA A 205 0.53 -6.75 -8.30
CA ALA A 205 1.49 -7.77 -8.77
C ALA A 205 2.23 -7.37 -10.06
N ARG A 206 1.64 -6.48 -10.88
CA ARG A 206 2.21 -6.06 -12.19
C ARG A 206 3.06 -4.79 -12.13
N GLY A 207 3.21 -4.18 -10.94
CA GLY A 207 3.76 -2.83 -10.78
C GLY A 207 5.11 -2.74 -10.06
N ALA A 208 5.46 -1.51 -9.66
CA ALA A 208 6.69 -1.15 -8.94
C ALA A 208 6.82 -1.79 -7.53
N ALA A 209 5.85 -2.62 -7.15
CA ALA A 209 5.80 -3.42 -5.94
C ALA A 209 6.74 -4.64 -5.96
N ALA A 210 7.27 -5.02 -7.13
CA ALA A 210 8.20 -6.15 -7.24
C ALA A 210 9.41 -5.94 -6.30
N GLY A 211 9.53 -6.79 -5.29
CA GLY A 211 10.56 -6.70 -4.24
C GLY A 211 10.13 -6.00 -2.95
N PHE A 212 8.86 -5.60 -2.82
CA PHE A 212 8.30 -5.03 -1.59
C PHE A 212 7.15 -5.88 -1.03
N VAL A 213 7.07 -5.93 0.30
CA VAL A 213 5.87 -6.41 1.01
C VAL A 213 4.92 -5.23 1.17
N ILE A 214 3.71 -5.38 0.63
CA ILE A 214 2.65 -4.36 0.66
C ILE A 214 1.52 -4.87 1.53
N SER A 215 1.03 -4.02 2.42
CA SER A 215 -0.19 -4.23 3.18
C SER A 215 -1.09 -3.02 3.00
N ILE A 216 -2.38 -3.26 2.74
CA ILE A 216 -3.39 -2.20 2.70
C ILE A 216 -4.33 -2.43 3.87
N THR A 217 -4.58 -1.38 4.63
CA THR A 217 -5.45 -1.41 5.81
C THR A 217 -6.68 -0.55 5.59
N ASP A 218 -7.79 -0.95 6.20
CA ASP A 218 -8.97 -0.12 6.39
C ASP A 218 -9.23 0.03 7.90
N GLU A 219 -9.32 1.26 8.39
CA GLU A 219 -9.42 1.60 9.82
C GLU A 219 -8.37 0.85 10.71
N GLY A 220 -7.19 0.57 10.16
CA GLY A 220 -6.12 -0.15 10.85
C GLY A 220 -6.16 -1.68 10.74
N GLN A 221 -7.21 -2.26 10.13
CA GLN A 221 -7.31 -3.69 9.86
C GLN A 221 -6.74 -4.02 8.47
N PRO A 222 -5.77 -4.95 8.34
CA PRO A 222 -5.19 -5.29 7.05
C PRO A 222 -6.20 -6.06 6.19
N VAL A 223 -6.62 -5.48 5.06
CA VAL A 223 -7.56 -6.07 4.10
C VAL A 223 -6.86 -6.74 2.91
N TYR A 224 -5.58 -6.41 2.67
CA TYR A 224 -4.72 -6.98 1.64
C TYR A 224 -3.29 -7.15 2.18
N SER A 225 -2.61 -8.22 1.76
CA SER A 225 -1.17 -8.40 1.99
C SER A 225 -0.52 -9.14 0.82
N SER A 226 0.57 -8.60 0.27
CA SER A 226 1.33 -9.29 -0.79
C SER A 226 2.23 -10.42 -0.24
N ALA A 227 2.51 -10.44 1.07
CA ALA A 227 3.35 -11.47 1.68
C ALA A 227 2.64 -12.83 1.88
N ALA A 228 1.32 -12.87 1.67
CA ALA A 228 0.55 -14.12 1.77
C ALA A 228 0.96 -15.13 0.67
N ASP A 229 1.40 -14.66 -0.50
CA ASP A 229 1.90 -15.51 -1.59
C ASP A 229 3.40 -15.84 -1.47
N SER A 230 4.22 -14.96 -0.86
CA SER A 230 5.68 -15.18 -0.78
C SER A 230 6.09 -16.33 0.15
N LEU A 231 5.25 -16.71 1.12
CA LEU A 231 5.53 -17.85 2.01
C LEU A 231 5.12 -19.21 1.40
N ALA A 232 4.38 -19.22 0.29
CA ALA A 232 3.99 -20.44 -0.42
C ALA A 232 4.97 -20.82 -1.55
N SER A 233 5.83 -19.88 -1.99
CA SER A 233 6.82 -20.12 -3.05
C SER A 233 8.17 -20.67 -2.54
N ASP A 234 8.39 -20.70 -1.22
CA ASP A 234 9.62 -21.17 -0.57
C ASP A 234 9.43 -22.49 0.21
N ALA A 235 8.31 -23.20 0.00
CA ALA A 235 8.00 -24.51 0.60
C ALA A 235 7.87 -25.60 -0.47
#